data_AF-A0A7J2JQ13-F1
#
_entry.id   AF-A0A7J2JQ13-F1
#
_cell.length_a   1.000
_cell.length_b   1.000
_cell.length_c   1.000
_cell.angle_alpha   90.00
_cell.angle_beta   90.00
_cell.angle_gamma   90.00
#
_symmetry.space_group_name_H-M   'P 1'
#
loop_
_entity.id
_entity.type
_entity.pdbx_description
1 polymer ?
#
loop_
_entity_poly.entity_id
_entity_poly.type
_entity_poly.pdbx_seq_one_letter_code
_entity_poly.pdbx_strand_id
1 'polypeptide(L)'
;MVDEVSDYLLSSLKSYFGEEKGEKLAKLLARTGIRCFDDLSMGIPDGLLELAEIDKASLIGFLEEYGPQAITKLKRDLMDLSYKMKQLESQLKWAREKLLSEVGVRSSDKARVTREIDLVSGLLGTLVEAIQLCYDPHERISEGKAITYAEMIDQAIGRLNNIIEEYRDLSNPLRSITDGLSRLKAILDERVPSCELTELLSYSLSALSDVKRLIRGGEFDNKGIIWENILLKTKIIALLCRKG
;
A
#
# COMPACT_ATOMS: atom_id res chain seq x y z
N MET A 1 -13.42 68.31 22.96
CA MET A 1 -13.83 67.33 21.92
C MET A 1 -12.60 66.51 21.60
N VAL A 2 -12.74 65.19 21.51
CA VAL A 2 -11.63 64.23 21.47
C VAL A 2 -10.79 64.45 20.21
N ASP A 3 -9.57 64.95 20.37
CA ASP A 3 -8.56 65.18 19.33
C ASP A 3 -7.57 64.01 19.26
N GLU A 4 -8.08 62.78 19.25
CA GLU A 4 -7.26 61.57 19.22
C GLU A 4 -7.59 60.72 18.00
N VAL A 5 -6.55 60.10 17.44
CA VAL A 5 -6.68 59.04 16.42
C VAL A 5 -7.28 57.80 17.06
N SER A 6 -7.88 56.92 16.25
CA SER A 6 -8.42 55.65 16.74
C SER A 6 -7.33 54.78 17.37
N ASP A 7 -7.72 54.00 18.39
CA ASP A 7 -6.80 53.09 19.10
C ASP A 7 -6.10 52.11 18.14
N TYR A 8 -6.80 51.67 17.10
CA TYR A 8 -6.24 50.80 16.07
C TYR A 8 -5.18 51.48 15.21
N LEU A 9 -5.39 52.75 14.82
CA LEU A 9 -4.39 53.52 14.09
C LEU A 9 -3.18 53.81 14.99
N LEU A 10 -3.40 54.21 16.24
CA LEU A 10 -2.34 54.46 17.22
C LEU A 10 -1.48 53.21 17.47
N SER A 11 -2.12 52.06 17.70
CA SER A 11 -1.42 50.79 17.94
C SER A 11 -0.60 50.36 16.72
N SER A 12 -1.19 50.44 15.52
CA SER A 12 -0.50 50.10 14.27
C SER A 12 0.71 51.02 14.01
N LEU A 13 0.56 52.32 14.26
CA LEU A 13 1.66 53.29 14.13
C LEU A 13 2.80 53.01 15.11
N LYS A 14 2.49 52.70 16.36
CA LYS A 14 3.48 52.31 17.38
C LYS A 14 4.17 50.99 17.02
N SER A 15 3.43 50.03 16.49
CA SER A 15 3.96 48.72 16.08
C SER A 15 4.94 48.83 14.92
N TYR A 16 4.64 49.67 13.92
CA TYR A 16 5.45 49.77 12.72
C TYR A 16 6.60 50.78 12.82
N PHE A 17 6.37 51.96 13.40
CA PHE A 17 7.37 53.04 13.49
C PHE A 17 8.10 53.09 14.84
N GLY A 18 7.69 52.29 15.82
CA GLY A 18 8.16 52.34 17.19
C GLY A 18 7.31 53.26 18.08
N GLU A 19 7.41 53.05 19.40
CA GLU A 19 6.49 53.63 20.39
C GLU A 19 6.50 55.17 20.42
N GLU A 20 7.68 55.78 20.40
CA GLU A 20 7.87 57.24 20.45
C GLU A 20 7.50 57.93 19.13
N LYS A 21 7.97 57.39 17.99
CA LYS A 21 7.68 57.93 16.66
C LYS A 21 6.21 57.74 16.27
N GLY A 22 5.64 56.57 16.59
CA GLY A 22 4.23 56.28 16.35
C GLY A 22 3.31 57.22 17.12
N GLU A 23 3.65 57.58 18.36
CA GLU A 23 2.87 58.53 19.15
C GLU A 23 3.01 59.99 18.66
N LYS A 24 4.22 60.38 18.23
CA LYS A 24 4.46 61.70 17.61
C LYS A 24 3.64 61.85 16.32
N LEU A 25 3.65 60.82 15.47
CA LEU A 25 2.88 60.84 14.23
C LEU A 25 1.37 60.83 14.50
N ALA A 26 0.89 60.02 15.45
CA ALA A 26 -0.52 60.02 15.85
C ALA A 26 -1.04 61.41 16.27
N LYS A 27 -0.24 62.16 17.05
CA LYS A 27 -0.55 63.54 17.46
C LYS A 27 -0.57 64.50 16.27
N LEU A 28 0.33 64.32 15.30
CA LEU A 28 0.37 65.13 14.08
C LEU A 28 -0.84 64.86 13.17
N LEU A 29 -1.22 63.59 13.00
CA LEU A 29 -2.38 63.18 12.20
C LEU A 29 -3.71 63.69 12.78
N ALA A 30 -3.87 63.58 14.10
CA ALA A 30 -5.05 64.08 14.79
C ALA A 30 -5.25 65.59 14.57
N ARG A 31 -4.16 66.37 14.60
CA ARG A 31 -4.17 67.83 14.35
C ARG A 31 -4.57 68.21 12.93
N THR A 32 -4.37 67.33 11.97
CA THR A 32 -4.75 67.55 10.57
C THR A 32 -6.09 66.92 10.20
N GLY A 33 -6.84 66.44 11.20
CA GLY A 33 -8.17 65.87 10.99
C GLY A 33 -8.16 64.41 10.52
N ILE A 34 -7.00 63.76 10.47
CA ILE A 34 -6.87 62.34 10.16
C ILE A 34 -7.03 61.57 11.47
N ARG A 35 -8.13 60.82 11.61
CA ARG A 35 -8.49 60.14 12.86
C ARG A 35 -8.49 58.63 12.70
N CYS A 36 -8.69 58.10 11.50
CA CYS A 36 -8.64 56.66 11.23
C CYS A 36 -7.95 56.33 9.89
N PHE A 37 -7.81 55.04 9.59
CA PHE A 37 -7.27 54.56 8.31
C PHE A 37 -8.11 54.96 7.09
N ASP A 38 -9.41 55.19 7.25
CA ASP A 38 -10.26 55.64 6.14
C ASP A 38 -9.92 57.10 5.75
N ASP A 39 -9.51 57.92 6.71
CA ASP A 39 -9.07 59.31 6.49
C ASP A 39 -7.68 59.38 5.81
N LEU A 40 -6.89 58.30 5.91
CA LEU A 40 -5.57 58.18 5.27
C LEU A 40 -5.65 57.93 3.75
N SER A 41 -6.85 57.70 3.21
CA SER A 41 -7.09 57.44 1.78
C SER A 41 -6.75 58.62 0.85
N MET A 42 -6.62 59.84 1.39
CA MET A 42 -6.38 61.06 0.62
C MET A 42 -4.89 61.43 0.46
N GLY A 43 -3.98 60.62 1.01
CA GLY A 43 -2.55 60.91 1.02
C GLY A 43 -2.17 61.93 2.10
N ILE A 44 -1.10 61.65 2.82
CA ILE A 44 -0.59 62.55 3.87
C ILE A 44 0.27 63.63 3.19
N PRO A 45 0.05 64.93 3.50
CA PRO A 45 0.90 66.01 2.99
C PRO A 45 2.39 65.74 3.28
N ASP A 46 3.27 65.93 2.30
CA ASP A 46 4.71 65.63 2.46
C ASP A 46 5.33 66.42 3.64
N GLY A 47 4.85 67.64 3.91
CA GLY A 47 5.30 68.43 5.07
C GLY A 47 4.95 67.84 6.45
N LEU A 48 3.92 67.00 6.56
CA LEU A 48 3.62 66.26 7.79
C LEU A 48 4.56 65.08 8.00
N LEU A 49 4.97 64.44 6.91
CA LEU A 49 5.93 63.33 6.92
C LEU A 49 7.33 63.82 7.31
N GLU A 50 7.73 64.99 6.79
CA GLU A 50 8.97 65.66 7.20
C GLU A 50 8.99 66.00 8.70
N LEU A 51 7.89 66.54 9.24
CA LEU A 51 7.77 66.84 10.69
C LEU A 51 7.81 65.60 11.58
N ALA A 52 7.40 64.45 11.04
CA ALA A 52 7.45 63.17 11.72
C ALA A 52 8.77 62.40 11.50
N GLU A 53 9.68 62.90 10.66
CA GLU A 53 10.90 62.21 10.23
C GLU A 53 10.62 60.83 9.61
N ILE A 54 9.56 60.75 8.79
CA ILE A 54 9.14 59.53 8.10
C ILE A 54 9.23 59.78 6.60
N ASP A 55 9.88 58.88 5.87
CA ASP A 55 9.87 58.94 4.42
C ASP A 55 8.57 58.37 3.82
N LYS A 56 8.28 58.79 2.60
CA LYS A 56 7.07 58.40 1.88
C LYS A 56 7.00 56.89 1.62
N ALA A 57 8.15 56.23 1.43
CA ALA A 57 8.23 54.79 1.19
C ALA A 57 7.82 53.98 2.42
N SER A 58 8.25 54.41 3.60
CA SER A 58 7.93 53.80 4.89
C SER A 58 6.45 53.95 5.22
N LEU A 59 5.84 55.08 4.88
CA LEU A 59 4.38 55.25 5.00
C LEU A 59 3.62 54.33 4.04
N ILE A 60 4.09 54.17 2.80
CA ILE A 60 3.47 53.24 1.84
C ILE A 60 3.56 51.81 2.37
N GLY A 61 4.73 51.38 2.86
CA GLY A 61 4.88 50.06 3.49
C GLY A 61 3.96 49.86 4.70
N PHE A 62 3.80 50.88 5.54
CA PHE A 62 2.84 50.87 6.65
C PHE A 62 1.40 50.65 6.17
N LEU A 63 0.96 51.37 5.14
CA LEU A 63 -0.39 51.24 4.59
C LEU A 63 -0.61 49.90 3.87
N GLU A 64 0.44 49.34 3.27
CA GLU A 64 0.40 48.01 2.66
C GLU A 64 0.30 46.87 3.70
N GLU A 65 0.87 47.07 4.89
CA GLU A 65 0.91 46.05 5.95
C GLU A 65 -0.28 46.17 6.94
N TYR A 66 -0.67 47.39 7.32
CA TYR A 66 -1.69 47.66 8.35
C TYR A 66 -2.95 48.32 7.79
N GLY A 67 -2.94 48.78 6.54
CA GLY A 67 -4.10 49.45 5.96
C GLY A 67 -5.27 48.51 5.63
N PRO A 68 -6.45 49.05 5.29
CA PRO A 68 -7.64 48.26 4.93
C PRO A 68 -7.42 47.31 3.74
N GLN A 69 -6.47 47.64 2.87
CA GLN A 69 -6.06 46.82 1.73
C GLN A 69 -5.36 45.52 2.16
N ALA A 70 -4.58 45.55 3.25
CA ALA A 70 -3.93 44.38 3.83
C ALA A 70 -4.95 43.36 4.35
N ILE A 71 -5.97 43.85 5.09
CA ILE A 71 -7.08 43.02 5.59
C ILE A 71 -7.85 42.38 4.43
N THR A 72 -8.09 43.15 3.36
CA THR A 72 -8.79 42.67 2.17
C THR A 72 -7.99 41.58 1.44
N LYS A 73 -6.67 41.76 1.34
CA LYS A 73 -5.74 40.77 0.77
C LYS A 73 -5.71 39.49 1.60
N LEU A 74 -5.53 39.60 2.91
CA LEU A 74 -5.56 38.47 3.84
C LEU A 74 -6.87 37.70 3.75
N LYS A 75 -8.02 38.39 3.68
CA LYS A 75 -9.33 37.75 3.53
C LYS A 75 -9.44 36.95 2.23
N ARG A 76 -8.91 37.49 1.12
CA ARG A 76 -8.89 36.79 -0.18
C ARG A 76 -7.99 35.55 -0.13
N ASP A 77 -6.81 35.68 0.43
CA ASP A 77 -5.84 34.59 0.55
C ASP A 77 -6.40 33.47 1.44
N LEU A 78 -7.07 33.82 2.55
CA LEU A 78 -7.72 32.87 3.46
C LEU A 78 -8.90 32.15 2.80
N MET A 79 -9.68 32.83 1.96
CA MET A 79 -10.72 32.21 1.15
C MET A 79 -10.15 31.23 0.11
N ASP A 80 -9.07 31.59 -0.57
CA ASP A 80 -8.39 30.72 -1.54
C ASP A 80 -7.78 29.48 -0.86
N LEU A 81 -7.14 29.67 0.30
CA LEU A 81 -6.64 28.56 1.11
C LEU A 81 -7.76 27.63 1.57
N SER A 82 -8.89 28.19 2.02
CA SER A 82 -10.06 27.40 2.45
C SER A 82 -10.63 26.59 1.29
N TYR A 83 -10.68 27.16 0.09
CA TYR A 83 -11.13 26.45 -1.10
C TYR A 83 -10.19 25.29 -1.46
N LYS A 84 -8.88 25.54 -1.49
CA LYS A 84 -7.86 24.52 -1.74
C LYS A 84 -7.90 23.39 -0.70
N MET A 85 -8.12 23.73 0.58
CA MET A 85 -8.24 22.75 1.66
C MET A 85 -9.45 21.82 1.44
N LYS A 86 -10.61 22.35 1.09
CA LYS A 86 -11.80 21.53 0.76
C LYS A 86 -11.58 20.62 -0.45
N GLN A 87 -10.85 21.11 -1.45
CA GLN A 87 -10.51 20.32 -2.63
C GLN A 87 -9.57 19.16 -2.25
N LEU A 88 -8.54 19.42 -1.44
CA LEU A 88 -7.62 18.40 -0.93
C LEU A 88 -8.32 17.36 -0.06
N GLU A 89 -9.24 17.78 0.83
CA GLU A 89 -10.04 16.85 1.64
C GLU A 89 -10.88 15.90 0.77
N SER A 90 -11.46 16.42 -0.31
CA SER A 90 -12.24 15.63 -1.27
C SER A 90 -11.36 14.62 -2.01
N GLN A 91 -10.16 15.04 -2.44
CA GLN A 91 -9.18 14.16 -3.08
C GLN A 91 -8.68 13.07 -2.12
N LEU A 92 -8.41 13.41 -0.85
CA LEU A 92 -8.01 12.46 0.18
C LEU A 92 -9.09 11.43 0.46
N LYS A 93 -10.35 11.86 0.56
CA LYS A 93 -11.48 10.96 0.75
C LYS A 93 -11.60 9.97 -0.40
N TRP A 94 -11.54 10.46 -1.64
CA TRP A 94 -11.58 9.61 -2.84
C TRP A 94 -10.41 8.62 -2.88
N ALA A 95 -9.19 9.07 -2.59
CA ALA A 95 -8.00 8.20 -2.57
C ALA A 95 -8.12 7.11 -1.50
N ARG A 96 -8.65 7.46 -0.32
CA ARG A 96 -8.89 6.50 0.77
C ARG A 96 -9.94 5.45 0.40
N GLU A 97 -11.06 5.86 -0.19
CA GLU A 97 -12.11 4.95 -0.64
C GLU A 97 -11.59 3.98 -1.72
N LYS A 98 -10.79 4.48 -2.67
CA LYS A 98 -10.15 3.67 -3.71
C LYS A 98 -9.13 2.67 -3.12
N LEU A 99 -8.32 3.09 -2.16
CA LEU A 99 -7.38 2.18 -1.49
C LEU A 99 -8.11 1.10 -0.68
N LEU A 100 -9.19 1.46 0.02
CA LEU A 100 -9.98 0.49 0.79
C LEU A 100 -10.64 -0.55 -0.13
N SER A 101 -11.16 -0.15 -1.30
CA SER A 101 -11.73 -1.08 -2.25
C SER A 101 -10.68 -2.00 -2.89
N GLU A 102 -9.53 -1.47 -3.29
CA GLU A 102 -8.43 -2.26 -3.85
C GLU A 102 -7.85 -3.26 -2.82
N VAL A 103 -7.67 -2.84 -1.57
CA VAL A 103 -7.20 -3.72 -0.49
C VAL A 103 -8.25 -4.79 -0.16
N GLY A 104 -9.54 -4.44 -0.13
CA GLY A 104 -10.63 -5.38 0.10
C GLY A 104 -10.66 -6.49 -0.95
N VAL A 105 -10.62 -6.14 -2.23
CA VAL A 105 -10.62 -7.11 -3.35
C VAL A 105 -9.37 -7.99 -3.29
N ARG A 106 -8.17 -7.41 -3.13
CA ARG A 106 -6.91 -8.17 -3.04
C ARG A 106 -6.88 -9.13 -1.84
N SER A 107 -7.52 -8.79 -0.73
CA SER A 107 -7.60 -9.67 0.45
C SER A 107 -8.50 -10.88 0.23
N SER A 108 -9.63 -10.69 -0.46
CA SER A 108 -10.55 -11.77 -0.85
C SER A 108 -9.91 -12.73 -1.86
N ASP A 109 -9.23 -12.16 -2.85
CA ASP A 109 -8.54 -12.90 -3.89
C ASP A 109 -7.37 -13.72 -3.33
N LYS A 110 -6.56 -13.12 -2.45
CA LYS A 110 -5.49 -13.85 -1.75
C LYS A 110 -6.03 -14.99 -0.90
N ALA A 111 -7.17 -14.81 -0.23
CA ALA A 111 -7.80 -15.86 0.56
C ALA A 111 -8.33 -17.02 -0.31
N ARG A 112 -8.86 -16.70 -1.49
CA ARG A 112 -9.30 -17.70 -2.48
C ARG A 112 -8.12 -18.49 -3.03
N VAL A 113 -7.04 -17.81 -3.45
CA VAL A 113 -5.80 -18.44 -3.92
C VAL A 113 -5.22 -19.35 -2.84
N THR A 114 -5.09 -18.86 -1.61
CA THR A 114 -4.55 -19.64 -0.48
C THR A 114 -5.37 -20.92 -0.29
N ARG A 115 -6.70 -20.83 -0.31
CA ARG A 115 -7.59 -22.00 -0.22
C ARG A 115 -7.40 -23.00 -1.34
N GLU A 116 -7.32 -22.55 -2.59
CA GLU A 116 -7.11 -23.45 -3.73
C GLU A 116 -5.74 -24.15 -3.66
N ILE A 117 -4.69 -23.44 -3.24
CA ILE A 117 -3.36 -24.03 -3.07
C ILE A 117 -3.35 -25.01 -1.87
N ASP A 118 -4.06 -24.74 -0.78
CA ASP A 118 -4.24 -25.68 0.35
C ASP A 118 -4.94 -26.97 -0.10
N LEU A 119 -5.97 -26.86 -0.96
CA LEU A 119 -6.66 -28.03 -1.52
C LEU A 119 -5.73 -28.86 -2.42
N VAL A 120 -4.92 -28.22 -3.25
CA VAL A 120 -3.89 -28.90 -4.05
C VAL A 120 -2.88 -29.61 -3.15
N SER A 121 -2.43 -28.95 -2.08
CA SER A 121 -1.54 -29.57 -1.07
C SER A 121 -2.20 -30.78 -0.40
N GLY A 122 -3.51 -30.73 -0.12
CA GLY A 122 -4.27 -31.85 0.44
C GLY A 122 -4.39 -33.04 -0.52
N LEU A 123 -4.66 -32.78 -1.79
CA LEU A 123 -4.73 -33.81 -2.84
C LEU A 123 -3.37 -34.52 -3.01
N LEU A 124 -2.29 -33.76 -3.12
CA LEU A 124 -0.94 -34.31 -3.25
C LEU A 124 -0.48 -35.05 -1.99
N GLY A 125 -0.84 -34.55 -0.80
CA GLY A 125 -0.58 -35.25 0.47
C GLY A 125 -1.31 -36.59 0.54
N THR A 126 -2.58 -36.62 0.14
CA THR A 126 -3.39 -37.85 0.09
C THR A 126 -2.84 -38.85 -0.92
N LEU A 127 -2.43 -38.37 -2.10
CA LEU A 127 -1.79 -39.19 -3.13
C LEU A 127 -0.51 -39.85 -2.58
N VAL A 128 0.35 -39.06 -1.93
CA VAL A 128 1.56 -39.56 -1.28
C VAL A 128 1.22 -40.62 -0.24
N GLU A 129 0.30 -40.36 0.68
CA GLU A 129 -0.10 -41.31 1.72
C GLU A 129 -0.68 -42.61 1.13
N ALA A 130 -1.53 -42.51 0.11
CA ALA A 130 -2.12 -43.65 -0.57
C ALA A 130 -1.05 -44.51 -1.24
N ILE A 131 -0.07 -43.88 -1.89
CA ILE A 131 1.07 -44.60 -2.46
C ILE A 131 1.88 -45.26 -1.33
N GLN A 132 2.20 -44.55 -0.25
CA GLN A 132 3.00 -45.09 0.86
C GLN A 132 2.35 -46.32 1.53
N LEU A 133 1.03 -46.31 1.69
CA LEU A 133 0.29 -47.43 2.28
C LEU A 133 0.22 -48.64 1.34
N CYS A 134 0.19 -48.40 0.04
CA CYS A 134 -0.04 -49.42 -0.99
C CYS A 134 1.21 -49.82 -1.76
N TYR A 135 2.38 -49.28 -1.40
CA TYR A 135 3.64 -49.50 -2.10
C TYR A 135 4.15 -50.94 -1.86
N ASP A 136 4.19 -51.73 -2.92
CA ASP A 136 4.94 -52.97 -2.97
C ASP A 136 5.97 -52.90 -4.12
N PRO A 137 7.28 -52.98 -3.84
CA PRO A 137 8.32 -52.89 -4.86
C PRO A 137 8.32 -54.06 -5.86
N HIS A 138 7.58 -55.14 -5.59
CA HIS A 138 7.50 -56.31 -6.46
C HIS A 138 6.17 -56.42 -7.24
N GLU A 139 5.22 -55.50 -7.01
CA GLU A 139 3.89 -55.55 -7.61
C GLU A 139 3.63 -54.33 -8.50
N ARG A 140 3.18 -54.54 -9.74
CA ARG A 140 2.82 -53.42 -10.62
C ARG A 140 1.65 -52.64 -10.03
N ILE A 141 1.57 -51.35 -10.33
CA ILE A 141 0.37 -50.56 -9.98
C ILE A 141 -0.83 -51.23 -10.67
N SER A 142 -1.86 -51.58 -9.91
CA SER A 142 -3.09 -52.09 -10.50
C SER A 142 -3.77 -50.98 -11.31
N GLU A 143 -4.43 -51.35 -12.40
CA GLU A 143 -5.10 -50.39 -13.29
C GLU A 143 -6.06 -49.46 -12.52
N GLY A 144 -6.81 -50.01 -11.55
CA GLY A 144 -7.68 -49.20 -10.69
C GLY A 144 -6.93 -48.16 -9.85
N LYS A 145 -5.77 -48.50 -9.27
CA LYS A 145 -4.95 -47.54 -8.50
C LYS A 145 -4.36 -46.46 -9.40
N ALA A 146 -3.89 -46.83 -10.60
CA ALA A 146 -3.34 -45.88 -11.56
C ALA A 146 -4.38 -44.84 -11.98
N ILE A 147 -5.61 -45.27 -12.27
CA ILE A 147 -6.74 -44.39 -12.59
C ILE A 147 -7.01 -43.43 -11.42
N THR A 148 -7.12 -43.94 -10.19
CA THR A 148 -7.37 -43.09 -9.01
C THR A 148 -6.26 -42.06 -8.80
N TYR A 149 -4.99 -42.42 -8.99
CA TYR A 149 -3.88 -41.50 -8.86
C TYR A 149 -3.88 -40.44 -9.98
N ALA A 150 -4.18 -40.84 -11.22
CA ALA A 150 -4.29 -39.92 -12.35
C ALA A 150 -5.44 -38.91 -12.15
N GLU A 151 -6.59 -39.35 -11.63
CA GLU A 151 -7.73 -38.47 -11.30
C GLU A 151 -7.35 -37.43 -10.23
N MET A 152 -6.63 -37.84 -9.18
CA MET A 152 -6.15 -36.91 -8.14
C MET A 152 -5.17 -35.87 -8.71
N ILE A 153 -4.28 -36.30 -9.61
CA ILE A 153 -3.33 -35.41 -10.29
C ILE A 153 -4.07 -34.45 -11.22
N ASP A 154 -5.07 -34.91 -11.96
CA ASP A 154 -5.91 -34.06 -12.83
C ASP A 154 -6.65 -32.98 -12.04
N GLN A 155 -7.21 -33.35 -10.89
CA GLN A 155 -7.88 -32.38 -10.02
C GLN A 155 -6.89 -31.33 -9.50
N ALA A 156 -5.66 -31.73 -9.16
CA ALA A 156 -4.62 -30.80 -8.76
C ALA A 156 -4.22 -29.86 -9.91
N ILE A 157 -3.98 -30.39 -11.11
CA ILE A 157 -3.65 -29.63 -12.32
C ILE A 157 -4.75 -28.62 -12.67
N GLY A 158 -6.02 -29.06 -12.66
CA GLY A 158 -7.16 -28.19 -12.97
C GLY A 158 -7.27 -27.00 -12.01
N ARG A 159 -7.06 -27.24 -10.71
CA ARG A 159 -7.04 -26.17 -9.70
C ARG A 159 -5.87 -25.22 -9.89
N LEU A 160 -4.67 -25.73 -10.17
CA LEU A 160 -3.49 -24.91 -10.46
C LEU A 160 -3.69 -24.04 -11.71
N ASN A 161 -4.27 -24.59 -12.77
CA ASN A 161 -4.56 -23.85 -14.00
C ASN A 161 -5.55 -22.71 -13.78
N ASN A 162 -6.61 -22.93 -12.98
CA ASN A 162 -7.55 -21.87 -12.62
C ASN A 162 -6.85 -20.70 -11.89
N ILE A 163 -5.88 -21.00 -11.02
CA ILE A 163 -5.08 -19.96 -10.34
C ILE A 163 -4.16 -19.25 -11.34
N ILE A 164 -3.53 -19.99 -12.26
CA ILE A 164 -2.62 -19.41 -13.28
C ILE A 164 -3.35 -18.44 -14.20
N GLU A 165 -4.58 -18.77 -14.61
CA GLU A 165 -5.40 -17.92 -15.48
C GLU A 165 -5.83 -16.64 -14.77
N GLU A 166 -6.20 -16.73 -13.49
CA GLU A 166 -6.67 -15.61 -12.70
C GLU A 166 -5.54 -14.71 -12.15
N TYR A 167 -4.35 -15.27 -11.89
CA TYR A 167 -3.25 -14.59 -11.17
C TYR A 167 -1.91 -14.68 -11.92
N ARG A 168 -1.66 -13.70 -12.80
CA ARG A 168 -0.43 -13.64 -13.63
C ARG A 168 0.86 -13.64 -12.83
N ASP A 169 0.90 -13.05 -11.64
CA ASP A 169 2.13 -12.94 -10.83
C ASP A 169 2.59 -14.30 -10.27
N LEU A 170 1.67 -15.26 -10.11
CA LEU A 170 1.96 -16.63 -9.65
C LEU A 170 2.11 -17.62 -10.81
N SER A 171 1.97 -17.15 -12.05
CA SER A 171 1.90 -18.02 -13.23
C SER A 171 3.18 -18.83 -13.47
N ASN A 172 4.36 -18.22 -13.32
CA ASN A 172 5.62 -18.89 -13.63
C ASN A 172 5.94 -20.06 -12.67
N PRO A 173 5.88 -19.89 -11.33
CA PRO A 173 6.10 -20.99 -10.40
C PRO A 173 5.05 -22.10 -10.53
N LEU A 174 3.77 -21.74 -10.66
CA LEU A 174 2.69 -22.72 -10.74
C LEU A 174 2.74 -23.52 -12.04
N ARG A 175 3.14 -22.91 -13.18
CA ARG A 175 3.33 -23.62 -14.44
C ARG A 175 4.37 -24.73 -14.34
N SER A 176 5.50 -24.49 -13.67
CA SER A 176 6.53 -25.52 -13.46
C SER A 176 5.99 -26.71 -12.67
N ILE A 177 5.12 -26.47 -11.69
CA ILE A 177 4.48 -27.53 -10.89
C ILE A 177 3.47 -28.29 -11.74
N THR A 178 2.63 -27.57 -12.49
CA THR A 178 1.65 -28.15 -13.41
C THR A 178 2.31 -29.02 -14.49
N ASP A 179 3.42 -28.57 -15.06
CA ASP A 179 4.18 -29.35 -16.05
C ASP A 179 4.75 -30.64 -15.44
N GLY A 180 5.26 -30.57 -14.21
CA GLY A 180 5.74 -31.75 -13.48
C GLY A 180 4.63 -32.77 -13.21
N LEU A 181 3.47 -32.30 -12.76
CA LEU A 181 2.28 -33.14 -12.54
C LEU A 181 1.74 -33.72 -13.85
N SER A 182 1.79 -32.98 -14.95
CA SER A 182 1.34 -33.46 -16.26
C SER A 182 2.21 -34.60 -16.79
N ARG A 183 3.54 -34.52 -16.57
CA ARG A 183 4.46 -35.62 -16.88
C ARG A 183 4.16 -36.85 -16.04
N LEU A 184 3.86 -36.67 -14.75
CA LEU A 184 3.49 -37.77 -13.87
C LEU A 184 2.19 -38.46 -14.28
N LYS A 185 1.21 -37.69 -14.72
CA LYS A 185 -0.02 -38.24 -15.27
C LYS A 185 0.25 -39.09 -16.51
N ALA A 186 1.06 -38.57 -17.44
CA ALA A 186 1.43 -39.31 -18.65
C ALA A 186 2.11 -40.65 -18.32
N ILE A 187 2.99 -40.67 -17.32
CA ILE A 187 3.60 -41.89 -16.79
C ILE A 187 2.52 -42.87 -16.28
N LEU A 188 1.56 -42.41 -15.47
CA LEU A 188 0.47 -43.27 -14.98
C LEU A 188 -0.41 -43.84 -16.11
N ASP A 189 -0.68 -43.05 -17.14
CA ASP A 189 -1.49 -43.44 -18.30
C ASP A 189 -0.81 -44.52 -19.18
N GLU A 190 0.54 -44.61 -19.14
CA GLU A 190 1.35 -45.55 -19.93
C GLU A 190 1.49 -46.97 -19.31
N ARG A 191 0.83 -47.26 -18.17
CA ARG A 191 0.79 -48.57 -17.47
C ARG A 191 2.15 -49.10 -17.01
N VAL A 192 2.56 -48.60 -15.86
CA VAL A 192 3.95 -48.60 -15.41
C VAL A 192 4.34 -49.73 -14.43
N PRO A 193 5.56 -50.30 -14.54
CA PRO A 193 6.13 -51.21 -13.54
C PRO A 193 6.53 -50.49 -12.22
N SER A 194 6.55 -51.24 -11.11
CA SER A 194 6.68 -50.78 -9.71
C SER A 194 7.91 -49.90 -9.39
N CYS A 195 8.93 -49.91 -10.23
CA CYS A 195 10.15 -49.11 -10.04
C CYS A 195 9.88 -47.60 -10.18
N GLU A 196 8.91 -47.21 -11.00
CA GLU A 196 8.54 -45.82 -11.29
C GLU A 196 7.54 -45.25 -10.27
N LEU A 197 6.98 -46.07 -9.36
CA LEU A 197 6.24 -45.61 -8.18
C LEU A 197 7.11 -44.73 -7.26
N THR A 198 8.42 -45.01 -7.24
CA THR A 198 9.40 -44.22 -6.48
C THR A 198 9.61 -42.85 -7.11
N GLU A 199 9.58 -42.77 -8.45
CA GLU A 199 9.64 -41.51 -9.18
C GLU A 199 8.36 -40.73 -8.98
N LEU A 200 7.19 -41.37 -9.09
CA LEU A 200 5.89 -40.79 -8.78
C LEU A 200 5.87 -40.19 -7.36
N LEU A 201 6.31 -40.95 -6.35
CA LEU A 201 6.39 -40.45 -4.98
C LEU A 201 7.34 -39.26 -4.87
N SER A 202 8.52 -39.33 -5.50
CA SER A 202 9.55 -38.28 -5.45
C SER A 202 9.06 -36.98 -6.10
N TYR A 203 8.38 -37.07 -7.24
CA TYR A 203 7.82 -35.92 -7.94
C TYR A 203 6.58 -35.37 -7.24
N SER A 204 5.66 -36.19 -6.75
CA SER A 204 4.51 -35.72 -5.96
C SER A 204 4.96 -35.00 -4.69
N LEU A 205 6.05 -35.46 -4.07
CA LEU A 205 6.68 -34.81 -2.93
C LEU A 205 7.37 -33.50 -3.28
N SER A 206 8.06 -33.43 -4.43
CA SER A 206 8.64 -32.18 -4.93
C SER A 206 7.55 -31.16 -5.23
N ALA A 207 6.49 -31.57 -5.93
CA ALA A 207 5.33 -30.73 -6.24
C ALA A 207 4.66 -30.23 -4.96
N LEU A 208 4.42 -31.11 -3.97
CA LEU A 208 3.86 -30.73 -2.67
C LEU A 208 4.75 -29.69 -1.94
N SER A 209 6.06 -29.87 -1.97
CA SER A 209 7.02 -28.93 -1.39
C SER A 209 6.96 -27.57 -2.08
N ASP A 210 6.92 -27.54 -3.41
CA ASP A 210 6.88 -26.29 -4.18
C ASP A 210 5.54 -25.55 -4.02
N VAL A 211 4.42 -26.29 -4.01
CA VAL A 211 3.08 -25.78 -3.68
C VAL A 211 3.07 -25.13 -2.30
N LYS A 212 3.62 -25.80 -1.27
CA LYS A 212 3.69 -25.23 0.10
C LYS A 212 4.57 -23.99 0.20
N ARG A 213 5.66 -23.90 -0.57
CA ARG A 213 6.52 -22.69 -0.64
C ARG A 213 5.75 -21.48 -1.16
N LEU A 214 4.88 -21.69 -2.14
CA LEU A 214 4.03 -20.66 -2.72
C LEU A 214 2.98 -20.13 -1.73
N ILE A 215 2.33 -21.00 -0.94
CA ILE A 215 1.32 -20.61 0.07
C ILE A 215 1.87 -19.61 1.08
N ARG A 216 3.13 -19.77 1.49
CA ARG A 216 3.73 -19.05 2.62
C ARG A 216 4.68 -17.93 2.22
N GLY A 217 4.62 -17.48 0.96
CA GLY A 217 5.41 -16.34 0.48
C GLY A 217 6.92 -16.56 0.48
N GLY A 218 7.38 -17.82 0.39
CA GLY A 218 8.81 -18.15 0.41
C GLY A 218 9.49 -18.09 1.79
N GLU A 219 8.79 -17.64 2.84
CA GLU A 219 9.32 -17.58 4.21
C GLU A 219 8.99 -18.87 4.97
N PHE A 220 9.77 -19.92 4.74
CA PHE A 220 10.04 -20.89 5.79
C PHE A 220 11.46 -20.67 6.27
N ASP A 221 11.64 -20.60 7.59
CA ASP A 221 12.94 -20.83 8.23
C ASP A 221 13.54 -22.08 7.57
N ASN A 222 14.69 -21.94 6.91
CA ASN A 222 15.35 -22.98 6.12
C ASN A 222 15.38 -24.33 6.86
N LYS A 223 15.38 -24.31 8.19
CA LYS A 223 15.28 -25.48 9.07
C LYS A 223 13.99 -26.29 8.90
N GLY A 224 12.82 -25.67 8.74
CA GLY A 224 11.54 -26.37 8.55
C GLY A 224 11.46 -27.09 7.22
N ILE A 225 11.93 -26.44 6.14
CA ILE A 225 12.04 -27.05 4.81
C ILE A 225 13.03 -28.22 4.83
N ILE A 226 14.21 -28.03 5.41
CA ILE A 226 15.21 -29.08 5.55
C ILE A 226 14.63 -30.25 6.34
N TRP A 227 13.92 -29.99 7.44
CA TRP A 227 13.32 -31.03 8.27
C TRP A 227 12.21 -31.80 7.58
N GLU A 228 11.32 -31.12 6.84
CA GLU A 228 10.26 -31.77 6.08
C GLU A 228 10.83 -32.56 4.89
N ASN A 229 11.83 -32.02 4.19
CA ASN A 229 12.54 -32.74 3.12
C ASN A 229 13.29 -33.97 3.68
N ILE A 230 13.91 -33.85 4.86
CA ILE A 230 14.51 -34.96 5.59
C ILE A 230 13.44 -35.99 5.96
N LEU A 231 12.32 -35.60 6.56
CA LEU A 231 11.22 -36.51 6.92
C LEU A 231 10.66 -37.25 5.70
N LEU A 232 10.43 -36.53 4.60
CA LEU A 232 9.88 -37.09 3.37
C LEU A 232 10.88 -38.02 2.68
N LYS A 233 12.16 -37.64 2.59
CA LYS A 233 13.23 -38.51 2.08
C LYS A 233 13.49 -39.71 2.99
N THR A 234 13.38 -39.54 4.30
CA THR A 234 13.50 -40.64 5.27
C THR A 234 12.34 -41.61 5.12
N LYS A 235 11.12 -41.13 4.83
CA LYS A 235 9.97 -41.98 4.49
C LYS A 235 10.18 -42.73 3.16
N ILE A 236 10.73 -42.09 2.12
CA ILE A 236 11.13 -42.77 0.87
C ILE A 236 12.17 -43.86 1.16
N ILE A 237 13.23 -43.53 1.89
CA ILE A 237 14.30 -44.47 2.25
C ILE A 237 13.72 -45.64 3.06
N ALA A 238 12.84 -45.38 4.03
CA ALA A 238 12.18 -46.43 4.80
C ALA A 238 11.29 -47.36 3.95
N LEU A 239 10.67 -46.84 2.89
CA LEU A 239 9.89 -47.64 1.94
C LEU A 239 10.80 -48.48 1.04
N LEU A 240 11.90 -47.91 0.54
CA LEU A 240 12.90 -48.62 -0.25
C LEU A 240 13.63 -49.70 0.57
N CYS A 241 13.89 -49.45 1.85
CA CYS A 241 14.58 -50.38 2.75
C CYS A 241 13.66 -51.39 3.44
N ARG A 242 12.33 -51.31 3.27
CA ARG A 242 11.36 -52.24 3.91
C ARG A 242 11.34 -53.65 3.30
N LYS A 243 12.07 -53.89 2.20
CA LYS A 243 12.29 -55.21 1.60
C LYS A 243 13.74 -55.36 1.11
N GLY A 244 14.70 -55.11 2.01
CA GLY A 244 16.03 -55.72 1.96
C GLY A 244 16.09 -56.89 2.94
#